data_AF-A0A158BBB8-F1
#
_entry.id   AF-A0A158BBB8-F1
#
_cell.length_a   1.000
_cell.length_b   1.000
_cell.length_c   1.000
_cell.angle_alpha   90.00
_cell.angle_beta   90.00
_cell.angle_gamma   90.00
#
_symmetry.space_group_name_H-M   'P 1'
#
loop_
_entity.id
_entity.type
_entity.pdbx_description
1 polymer ?
#
loop_
_entity_poly.entity_id
_entity_poly.type
_entity_poly.pdbx_seq_one_letter_code
_entity_poly.pdbx_strand_id
1 'polypeptide(L)'
;MTIPASVYCIWNVAILVACAWLMSRRNQARAWIVLLSPLLAGVIWNIAALRWLGYDKVATSEQLVMVGITIVLGGLIFLRRPLVTR
;
A
#
# COMPACT_ATOMS: atom_id res chain seq x y z
N MET A 1 -4.07 -21.07 8.68
CA MET A 1 -4.11 -21.14 7.20
C MET A 1 -2.97 -20.31 6.66
N THR A 2 -2.00 -20.92 5.98
CA THR A 2 -0.91 -20.20 5.30
C THR A 2 -1.40 -19.76 3.92
N ILE A 3 -1.46 -18.45 3.68
CA ILE A 3 -1.83 -17.91 2.37
C ILE A 3 -0.71 -18.25 1.38
N PRO A 4 -1.01 -18.77 0.17
CA PRO A 4 0.02 -19.05 -0.82
C PRO A 4 0.77 -17.76 -1.19
N ALA A 5 2.10 -17.84 -1.30
CA ALA A 5 2.94 -16.69 -1.64
C ALA A 5 2.53 -16.01 -2.97
N SER A 6 1.98 -16.78 -3.92
CA SER A 6 1.42 -16.27 -5.17
C SER A 6 0.20 -15.35 -4.95
N VAL A 7 -0.74 -15.76 -4.11
CA VAL A 7 -1.92 -14.96 -3.75
C VAL A 7 -1.51 -13.69 -3.02
N TYR A 8 -0.53 -13.80 -2.12
CA TYR A 8 0.03 -12.65 -1.40
C TYR A 8 0.73 -11.66 -2.35
N CYS A 9 1.48 -12.16 -3.34
CA CYS A 9 2.13 -11.33 -4.35
C CYS A 9 1.09 -10.59 -5.21
N ILE A 10 0.04 -11.28 -5.68
CA ILE A 10 -1.04 -10.67 -6.46
C ILE A 10 -1.74 -9.57 -5.66
N TRP A 11 -1.98 -9.79 -4.37
CA TRP A 11 -2.59 -8.80 -3.49
C TRP A 11 -1.75 -7.53 -3.36
N ASN A 12 -0.44 -7.70 -3.13
CA ASN A 12 0.51 -6.58 -3.05
C ASN A 12 0.58 -5.82 -4.38
N VAL A 13 0.63 -6.52 -5.52
CA VAL A 13 0.60 -5.88 -6.85
C VAL A 13 -0.71 -5.11 -7.07
N ALA A 14 -1.86 -5.67 -6.68
CA ALA A 14 -3.14 -4.99 -6.81
C ALA A 14 -3.19 -3.70 -5.97
N ILE A 15 -2.69 -3.73 -4.74
CA ILE A 15 -2.56 -2.54 -3.88
C ILE A 15 -1.63 -1.50 -4.52
N LEU A 16 -0.49 -1.94 -5.05
CA LEU A 16 0.48 -1.05 -5.71
C LEU A 16 -0.15 -0.33 -6.91
N VAL A 17 -0.84 -1.08 -7.77
CA VAL A 17 -1.53 -0.53 -8.94
C VAL A 17 -2.63 0.43 -8.52
N ALA A 18 -3.43 0.07 -7.50
CA ALA A 18 -4.48 0.94 -6.98
C ALA A 18 -3.92 2.25 -6.39
N CYS A 19 -2.84 2.19 -5.63
CA CYS A 19 -2.19 3.37 -5.05
C CYS A 19 -1.54 4.24 -6.14
N ALA A 20 -0.82 3.64 -7.08
CA ALA A 20 -0.23 4.35 -8.21
C ALA A 20 -1.29 5.03 -9.08
N TRP A 21 -2.43 4.36 -9.31
CA TRP A 21 -3.55 4.93 -10.03
C TRP A 21 -4.21 6.09 -9.27
N LEU A 22 -4.38 5.95 -7.94
CA LEU A 22 -4.87 7.03 -7.09
C LEU A 22 -3.94 8.25 -7.13
N MET A 23 -2.63 8.06 -7.04
CA MET A 23 -1.64 9.14 -7.14
C MET A 23 -1.60 9.77 -8.54
N SER A 24 -1.88 9.00 -9.60
CA SER A 24 -1.91 9.47 -10.99
C SER A 24 -3.10 10.41 -11.30
N ARG A 25 -4.12 10.45 -10.43
CA ARG A 25 -5.23 11.39 -10.61
C ARG A 25 -4.73 12.82 -10.45
N ARG A 26 -4.86 13.60 -11.54
CA ARG A 26 -4.39 15.00 -11.71
C ARG A 26 -4.82 16.00 -10.62
N ASN A 27 -5.80 15.66 -9.79
CA ASN A 27 -6.36 16.54 -8.77
C ASN A 27 -6.28 15.98 -7.33
N GLN A 28 -5.42 14.98 -7.10
CA GLN A 28 -5.25 14.45 -5.75
C GLN A 28 -4.58 15.46 -4.81
N ALA A 29 -5.14 15.59 -3.60
CA ALA A 29 -4.55 16.45 -2.58
C ALA A 29 -3.16 15.94 -2.20
N ARG A 30 -2.18 16.85 -2.08
CA ARG A 30 -0.80 16.51 -1.69
C ARG A 30 -0.73 15.66 -0.41
N ALA A 31 -1.66 15.86 0.51
CA ALA A 31 -1.75 15.06 1.72
C ALA A 31 -2.05 13.58 1.45
N TRP A 32 -2.87 13.25 0.45
CA TRP A 32 -3.12 11.85 0.07
C TRP A 32 -1.90 11.18 -0.54
N ILE A 33 -1.09 11.91 -1.29
CA ILE A 33 0.19 11.42 -1.82
C ILE A 33 1.14 11.05 -0.68
N VAL A 34 1.21 11.89 0.37
CA VAL A 34 2.04 11.64 1.56
C VAL A 34 1.52 10.47 2.40
N LEU A 35 0.20 10.26 2.45
CA LEU A 35 -0.40 9.13 3.18
C LEU A 35 -0.26 7.81 2.42
N LEU A 36 -0.29 7.84 1.08
CA LEU A 36 -0.16 6.66 0.22
C LEU A 36 1.30 6.22 0.01
N SER A 37 2.27 7.13 0.14
CA SER A 37 3.69 6.81 -0.06
C SER A 37 4.28 5.76 0.90
N PRO A 38 4.02 5.75 2.22
CA PRO A 38 4.48 4.67 3.10
C PRO A 38 3.84 3.32 2.76
N LEU A 39 2.58 3.33 2.29
CA LEU A 39 1.88 2.14 1.84
C LEU A 39 2.52 1.58 0.57
N LEU A 40 2.86 2.44 -0.39
CA LEU A 40 3.60 2.06 -1.60
C LEU A 40 4.99 1.50 -1.28
N ALA A 41 5.73 2.16 -0.38
CA ALA A 41 7.05 1.72 0.05
C ALA A 41 7.01 0.35 0.73
N GLY A 42 6.03 0.12 1.62
CA GLY A 42 5.83 -1.16 2.27
C GLY A 42 5.54 -2.29 1.28
N VAL A 43 4.71 -2.02 0.27
CA VAL A 43 4.36 -2.99 -0.78
C VAL A 43 5.53 -3.31 -1.70
N ILE A 44 6.30 -2.30 -2.14
CA ILE A 44 7.50 -2.49 -2.96
C ILE A 44 8.54 -3.30 -2.19
N TRP A 45 8.77 -2.96 -0.92
CA TRP A 45 9.67 -3.70 -0.05
C TRP A 45 9.25 -5.17 0.08
N ASN A 46 7.95 -5.42 0.19
CA ASN A 46 7.39 -6.76 0.28
C ASN A 46 7.66 -7.59 -0.99
N ILE A 47 7.41 -6.99 -2.16
CA ILE A 47 7.67 -7.63 -3.45
C ILE A 47 9.17 -7.89 -3.63
N ALA A 48 10.03 -6.95 -3.25
CA ALA A 48 11.48 -7.13 -3.28
C ALA A 48 11.94 -8.24 -2.31
N ALA A 49 11.40 -8.28 -1.10
CA ALA A 49 11.71 -9.31 -0.11
C ALA A 49 11.30 -10.72 -0.57
N LEU A 50 10.14 -10.87 -1.19
CA LEU A 50 9.67 -12.15 -1.75
C LEU A 50 10.45 -12.55 -3.00
N ARG A 51 10.72 -11.61 -3.91
CA ARG A 51 11.26 -11.91 -5.25
C ARG A 51 12.79 -11.97 -5.29
N TRP A 52 13.47 -11.09 -4.55
CA TRP A 52 14.93 -10.96 -4.57
C TRP A 52 15.61 -11.61 -3.37
N LEU A 53 15.01 -11.51 -2.18
CA LEU A 53 15.61 -12.06 -0.96
C LEU A 53 15.17 -13.51 -0.68
N GLY A 54 14.18 -14.03 -1.42
CA GLY A 54 13.71 -15.41 -1.31
C GLY A 54 13.02 -15.71 0.03
N TYR A 55 12.50 -14.69 0.72
CA TYR A 55 11.79 -14.91 1.98
C TYR A 55 10.43 -15.55 1.75
N ASP A 56 10.17 -16.68 2.39
CA ASP A 56 8.86 -17.36 2.37
C ASP A 56 7.81 -16.65 3.24
N LYS A 57 8.26 -15.88 4.25
CA LYS A 57 7.44 -15.07 5.15
C LYS A 57 8.18 -13.81 5.54
N VAL A 58 7.60 -12.65 5.25
CA VAL A 58 8.18 -11.36 5.58
C VAL A 58 7.42 -10.80 6.78
N ALA A 59 7.80 -11.22 7.99
CA ALA A 59 7.11 -10.83 9.24
C ALA A 59 7.06 -9.29 9.43
N THR A 60 8.05 -8.58 8.91
CA THR A 60 8.19 -7.12 9.05
C THR A 60 7.33 -6.34 8.04
N SER A 61 6.94 -6.94 6.92
CA SER A 61 6.21 -6.23 5.87
C SER A 61 4.71 -6.16 6.13
N GLU A 62 4.12 -7.17 6.79
CA GLU A 62 2.72 -7.14 7.20
C GLU A 62 2.45 -5.95 8.14
N GLN A 63 3.41 -5.64 9.02
CA GLN A 63 3.35 -4.48 9.90
C GLN A 63 3.41 -3.16 9.13
N LEU A 64 4.30 -3.04 8.14
CA LEU A 64 4.41 -1.83 7.31
C LEU A 64 3.16 -1.60 6.46
N VAL A 65 2.58 -2.66 5.89
CA VAL A 65 1.32 -2.56 5.12
C VAL A 65 0.15 -2.20 6.04
N MET A 66 0.04 -2.81 7.22
CA MET A 66 -0.97 -2.47 8.23
C MET A 66 -0.86 -1.02 8.70
N VAL A 67 0.35 -0.56 9.00
CA VAL A 67 0.60 0.85 9.37
C VAL A 67 0.19 1.78 8.23
N GLY A 68 0.57 1.47 6.98
CA GLY A 68 0.14 2.22 5.81
C GLY A 68 -1.38 2.30 5.68
N ILE A 69 -2.09 1.16 5.83
CA ILE A 69 -3.56 1.12 5.77
C ILE A 69 -4.18 1.96 6.89
N THR A 70 -3.63 1.89 8.10
CA THR A 70 -4.14 2.63 9.26
C THR A 70 -3.96 4.13 9.08
N ILE A 71 -2.82 4.54 8.51
CA ILE A 71 -2.53 5.94 8.15
C ILE A 71 -3.52 6.44 7.08
N VAL A 72 -3.81 5.65 6.05
CA VAL A 72 -4.79 6.01 5.01
C VAL A 72 -6.21 6.10 5.57
N LEU A 73 -6.62 5.16 6.43
CA LEU A 73 -7.91 5.19 7.12
C LEU A 73 -8.04 6.39 8.07
N GLY A 74 -6.98 6.68 8.84
CA GLY A 74 -6.91 7.90 9.65
C GLY A 74 -7.04 9.14 8.78
N GLY A 75 -6.35 9.17 7.64
CA GLY A 75 -6.50 10.22 6.64
C GLY A 75 -7.94 10.41 6.18
N LEU A 76 -8.68 9.31 5.95
CA LEU A 76 -10.09 9.36 5.49
C LEU A 76 -10.99 9.99 6.55
N ILE A 77 -10.74 9.69 7.83
CA ILE A 77 -11.50 10.21 8.96
C ILE A 77 -11.17 11.70 9.21
N PHE A 78 -9.89 12.07 9.17
CA PHE A 78 -9.43 13.39 9.60
C PHE A 78 -9.37 14.44 8.49
N LEU A 79 -9.01 14.08 7.25
CA LEU A 79 -8.84 15.10 6.22
C LEU A 79 -10.17 15.66 5.71
N ARG A 80 -11.30 14.97 5.91
CA ARG A 80 -12.63 15.32 5.36
C ARG A 80 -12.62 15.65 3.85
N ARG A 81 -11.53 15.34 3.14
CA ARG A 81 -11.37 15.55 1.71
C ARG A 81 -11.52 14.20 1.03
N PRO A 82 -12.36 14.11 -0.01
CA PRO A 82 -12.55 12.85 -0.71
C PRO A 82 -11.21 12.39 -1.31
N LEU A 83 -10.90 11.10 -1.14
CA LEU A 83 -9.75 10.43 -1.73
C LEU A 83 -9.73 10.57 -3.27
N VAL A 84 -10.94 10.71 -3.83
CA VAL A 84 -11.21 10.89 -5.24
C VAL A 84 -12.08 12.14 -5.40
N THR A 85 -11.47 13.23 -5.88
CA THR A 85 -12.22 14.37 -6.39
C THR A 85 -12.76 14.00 -7.78
N ARG A 86 -14.08 14.10 -7.99
CA ARG A 86 -14.70 14.02 -9.32
C ARG A 86 -14.22 15.18 -10.20
#